data_AF-J1Y9E3-F1
#
_entry.id   AF-J1Y9E3-F1
#
_cell.length_a   1.000
_cell.length_b   1.000
_cell.length_c   1.000
_cell.angle_alpha   90.00
_cell.angle_beta   90.00
_cell.angle_gamma   90.00
#
_symmetry.space_group_name_H-M   'P 1'
#
loop_
_entity.id
_entity.type
_entity.pdbx_description
1 polymer ?
#
loop_
_entity_poly.entity_id
_entity_poly.type
_entity_poly.pdbx_seq_one_letter_code
_entity_poly.pdbx_strand_id
1 'polypeptide(L)'
;MDNYIIHKSKKTQKWLSDNPKFKLLFLPVYSPWHNKIEKLWHALHETITRNHQCKNMDNLLEQVYYFMDTAAPFPGGKHGLKQVYHN
;
A
#
# COMPACT_ATOMS: atom_id res chain seq x y z
N MET A 1 -11.54 -2.87 -5.12
CA MET A 1 -11.57 -3.08 -3.66
C MET A 1 -11.59 -4.58 -3.42
N ASP A 2 -10.92 -5.04 -2.38
CA ASP A 2 -11.11 -6.41 -1.89
C ASP A 2 -12.49 -6.56 -1.23
N ASN A 3 -12.76 -7.75 -0.68
CA ASN A 3 -14.04 -8.08 -0.04
C ASN A 3 -14.02 -7.91 1.49
N TYR A 4 -13.07 -7.16 2.06
CA TYR A 4 -12.97 -7.01 3.49
C TYR A 4 -14.23 -6.35 4.08
N ILE A 5 -14.67 -6.84 5.25
CA ILE A 5 -16.02 -6.55 5.78
C ILE A 5 -16.25 -5.08 6.08
N ILE A 6 -15.18 -4.32 6.36
CA ILE A 6 -15.27 -2.88 6.63
C ILE A 6 -15.82 -2.09 5.42
N HIS A 7 -15.61 -2.56 4.19
CA HIS A 7 -16.13 -1.94 2.98
C HIS A 7 -17.66 -2.09 2.85
N LYS A 8 -18.25 -3.04 3.57
CA LYS A 8 -19.69 -3.33 3.60
C LYS A 8 -20.35 -2.84 4.91
N SER A 9 -19.59 -2.20 5.81
CA SER A 9 -20.11 -1.72 7.08
C SER A 9 -21.17 -0.62 6.90
N LYS A 10 -22.09 -0.50 7.86
CA LYS A 10 -23.12 0.55 7.87
C LYS A 10 -22.52 1.96 7.79
N LYS A 11 -21.38 2.18 8.45
CA LYS A 11 -20.66 3.47 8.43
C LYS A 11 -20.15 3.79 7.03
N THR A 12 -19.54 2.83 6.35
CA THR A 12 -19.07 2.99 4.97
C THR A 12 -20.22 3.25 4.01
N GLN A 13 -21.31 2.49 4.11
CA GLN A 13 -22.49 2.66 3.24
C GLN A 13 -23.17 4.03 3.45
N LYS A 14 -23.29 4.49 4.71
CA LYS A 14 -23.80 5.84 5.00
C LYS A 14 -22.91 6.93 4.40
N TRP A 15 -21.59 6.80 4.47
CA TRP A 15 -20.72 7.80 3.86
C TRP A 15 -20.84 7.79 2.33
N LEU A 16 -20.98 6.62 1.71
CA LEU A 16 -21.16 6.49 0.26
C LEU A 16 -22.48 7.08 -0.24
N SER A 17 -23.57 6.98 0.53
CA SER A 17 -24.84 7.62 0.15
C SER A 17 -24.70 9.13 0.05
N ASP A 18 -23.86 9.72 0.90
CA ASP A 18 -23.61 11.16 0.93
C ASP A 18 -22.54 11.58 -0.11
N ASN A 19 -21.85 10.62 -0.75
CA ASN A 19 -20.74 10.86 -1.68
C ASN A 19 -20.89 10.06 -3.00
N PRO A 20 -21.91 10.37 -3.83
CA PRO A 20 -22.26 9.58 -5.03
C PRO A 20 -21.19 9.57 -6.13
N LYS A 21 -20.18 10.44 -6.03
CA LYS A 21 -19.02 10.46 -6.94
C LYS A 21 -18.17 9.19 -6.85
N PHE A 22 -18.21 8.49 -5.71
CA PHE A 22 -17.45 7.25 -5.51
C PHE A 22 -18.32 6.03 -5.79
N LYS A 23 -17.89 5.22 -6.74
CA LYS A 23 -18.47 3.90 -7.02
C LYS A 23 -17.49 2.81 -6.62
N LEU A 24 -17.92 1.90 -5.75
CA LEU A 24 -17.08 0.79 -5.34
C LEU A 24 -17.13 -0.35 -6.37
N LEU A 25 -15.95 -0.74 -6.84
CA LEU A 25 -15.77 -1.93 -7.68
C LEU A 25 -15.11 -3.02 -6.85
N PHE A 26 -15.84 -4.10 -6.59
CA PHE A 26 -15.35 -5.27 -5.86
C PHE A 26 -14.68 -6.25 -6.82
N LEU A 27 -13.50 -6.72 -6.43
CA LEU A 27 -12.82 -7.81 -7.12
C LEU A 27 -13.46 -9.15 -6.76
N PRO A 28 -13.28 -10.22 -7.57
CA PRO A 28 -13.67 -11.56 -7.17
C PRO A 28 -13.00 -11.97 -5.85
N VAL A 29 -13.63 -12.87 -5.10
CA VAL A 29 -13.10 -13.32 -3.81
C VAL A 29 -11.77 -14.06 -4.04
N TYR A 30 -10.82 -13.93 -3.10
CA TYR A 30 -9.49 -14.55 -3.14
C TYR A 30 -8.68 -14.27 -4.42
N SER A 31 -8.83 -13.07 -4.98
CA SER A 31 -8.18 -12.68 -6.25
C SER A 31 -7.17 -11.54 -6.08
N PRO A 32 -6.10 -11.72 -5.28
CA PRO A 32 -5.13 -10.66 -4.97
C PRO A 32 -4.38 -10.18 -6.22
N TRP A 33 -4.15 -11.06 -7.20
CA TRP A 33 -3.47 -10.74 -8.48
C TRP A 33 -4.18 -9.65 -9.29
N HIS A 34 -5.49 -9.49 -9.10
CA HIS A 34 -6.28 -8.45 -9.76
C HIS A 34 -6.22 -7.11 -9.01
N ASN A 35 -5.75 -7.12 -7.76
CA ASN A 35 -5.63 -5.92 -6.95
C ASN A 35 -4.27 -5.25 -7.22
N LYS A 36 -4.28 -4.19 -8.03
CA LYS A 36 -3.05 -3.52 -8.47
C LYS A 36 -2.18 -2.99 -7.32
N ILE A 37 -2.78 -2.65 -6.17
CA ILE A 37 -2.04 -2.17 -4.99
C ILE A 37 -1.10 -3.24 -4.41
N GLU A 38 -1.40 -4.53 -4.61
CA GLU A 38 -0.53 -5.63 -4.13
C GLU A 38 0.85 -5.59 -4.78
N LYS A 39 0.96 -5.04 -6.00
CA LYS A 39 2.27 -4.83 -6.65
C LYS A 39 3.10 -3.78 -5.91
N LEU A 40 2.47 -2.70 -5.45
CA LEU A 40 3.12 -1.65 -4.65
C LEU A 40 3.54 -2.21 -3.28
N TRP A 41 2.67 -2.99 -2.64
CA TRP A 41 3.01 -3.61 -1.35
C TRP A 41 4.12 -4.64 -1.48
N HIS A 42 4.12 -5.45 -2.54
CA HIS A 42 5.20 -6.37 -2.82
C HIS A 42 6.52 -5.62 -2.99
N ALA A 43 6.54 -4.56 -3.81
CA ALA A 43 7.69 -3.68 -4.00
C ALA A 43 8.21 -3.06 -2.69
N LEU A 44 7.29 -2.58 -1.84
CA LEU A 44 7.62 -2.04 -0.52
C LEU A 44 8.29 -3.10 0.34
N HIS A 45 7.71 -4.31 0.38
CA HIS A 45 8.25 -5.40 1.18
C HIS A 45 9.64 -5.82 0.72
N GLU A 46 9.88 -5.99 -0.60
CA GLU A 46 11.21 -6.27 -1.14
C GLU A 46 12.24 -5.21 -0.74
N THR A 47 11.81 -3.94 -0.68
CA THR A 47 12.71 -2.80 -0.47
C THR A 47 13.03 -2.56 1.02
N ILE A 48 12.04 -2.69 1.90
CA ILE A 48 12.13 -2.17 3.28
C ILE A 48 12.13 -3.28 4.34
N THR A 49 11.36 -4.34 4.14
CA THR A 49 11.09 -5.30 5.23
C THR A 49 11.60 -6.71 4.96
N ARG A 50 11.79 -7.11 3.70
CA ARG A 50 12.34 -8.42 3.37
C ARG A 50 13.84 -8.38 3.59
N ASN A 51 14.34 -9.21 4.51
CA ASN A 51 15.76 -9.32 4.88
C ASN A 51 16.40 -8.03 5.43
N HIS A 52 15.58 -7.04 5.78
CA HIS A 52 16.00 -5.79 6.40
C HIS A 52 15.23 -5.62 7.72
N GLN A 53 15.89 -5.12 8.76
CA GLN A 53 15.27 -4.88 10.06
C GLN A 53 15.37 -3.40 10.43
N CYS A 54 14.29 -2.85 10.98
CA CYS A 54 14.28 -1.53 11.58
C CYS A 54 14.36 -1.67 13.11
N LYS A 55 15.20 -0.86 13.75
CA LYS A 55 15.41 -0.91 15.22
C LYS A 55 14.17 -0.53 16.02
N ASN A 56 13.32 0.33 15.45
CA ASN A 56 12.09 0.82 16.07
C ASN A 56 11.06 1.18 14.98
N MET A 57 9.86 1.54 15.41
CA MET A 57 8.76 1.91 14.52
C MET A 57 9.06 3.18 13.72
N ASP A 58 9.73 4.17 14.32
CA ASP A 58 10.03 5.45 13.67
C ASP A 58 10.93 5.25 12.44
N ASN A 59 11.97 4.41 12.57
CA ASN A 59 12.87 4.06 11.47
C ASN A 59 12.13 3.32 10.35
N LEU A 60 11.14 2.48 10.68
CA LEU A 60 10.32 1.80 9.69
C LEU A 60 9.43 2.82 8.95
N LEU A 61 8.77 3.71 9.68
CA LEU A 61 7.89 4.73 9.12
C LEU A 61 8.67 5.69 8.21
N GLU A 62 9.86 6.13 8.61
CA GLU A 62 10.70 6.99 7.78
C GLU A 62 11.03 6.34 6.43
N GLN A 63 11.40 5.05 6.44
CA GLN A 63 11.67 4.31 5.21
C GLN A 63 10.41 4.13 4.36
N VAL A 64 9.26 3.84 4.98
CA VAL A 64 7.98 3.71 4.27
C VAL A 64 7.57 5.03 3.63
N TYR A 65 7.70 6.17 4.33
CA TYR A 65 7.40 7.48 3.75
C TYR A 65 8.32 7.79 2.58
N TYR A 66 9.62 7.56 2.72
CA TYR A 66 10.57 7.74 1.63
C TYR A 66 10.25 6.84 0.42
N PHE A 67 9.87 5.59 0.66
CA PHE A 67 9.42 4.71 -0.41
C PHE A 67 8.15 5.25 -1.08
N MET A 68 7.16 5.71 -0.32
CA MET A 68 5.91 6.24 -0.89
C MET A 68 6.14 7.50 -1.73
N ASP A 69 7.05 8.39 -1.30
CA ASP A 69 7.40 9.61 -2.04
C ASP A 69 8.14 9.32 -3.35
N THR A 70 8.84 8.19 -3.43
CA THR A 70 9.65 7.80 -4.59
C THR A 70 9.01 6.72 -5.46
N ALA A 71 8.00 6.01 -4.94
CA ALA A 71 7.32 4.94 -5.64
C ALA A 71 6.49 5.49 -6.79
N ALA A 72 7.00 5.30 -8.01
CA ALA A 72 6.23 5.54 -9.22
C ALA A 72 5.53 4.24 -9.66
N PRO A 73 4.25 4.28 -10.05
CA PRO A 73 3.52 3.09 -10.52
C PRO A 73 3.92 2.66 -11.95
N PHE A 74 5.01 3.21 -12.50
CA PHE A 74 5.42 3.01 -13.89
C PHE A 74 6.70 2.17 -14.00
N PRO A 75 6.78 1.23 -14.96
CA PRO A 75 7.99 0.48 -15.22
C PRO A 75 9.14 1.43 -15.61
N GLY A 76 10.29 1.29 -14.95
CA GLY A 76 11.49 2.12 -15.16
C GLY A 76 11.82 3.08 -14.01
N GLY A 77 10.89 3.31 -13.07
CA GLY A 77 11.17 4.02 -11.83
C GLY A 77 11.94 3.14 -10.84
N LYS A 78 13.22 3.46 -10.59
CA LYS A 78 13.97 2.81 -9.51
C LYS A 78 13.25 3.07 -8.19
N HIS A 79 12.98 2.03 -7.42
CA HIS A 79 12.48 2.19 -6.06
C HIS A 79 13.62 2.82 -5.28
N GLY A 80 13.42 4.04 -4.77
CA GLY A 80 14.48 4.79 -4.10
C GLY A 80 14.99 3.98 -2.92
N LEU A 81 16.18 3.38 -3.04
CA LEU A 81 16.90 2.87 -1.89
C LEU A 81 17.52 4.08 -1.20
N LYS A 82 17.04 4.43 0.00
CA LYS A 82 17.77 5.37 0.87
C LYS A 82 19.03 4.66 1.34
N GLN A 83 20.21 5.16 1.00
CA GLN A 83 21.45 4.65 1.58
C GLN A 83 21.42 4.89 3.09
N VAL A 84 21.37 3.82 3.86
CA VAL A 84 21.45 3.89 5.32
C VAL A 84 22.93 3.87 5.68
N TYR A 85 23.49 5.02 6.04
CA TYR A 85 24.82 5.08 6.62
C TYR A 85 24.81 4.28 7.93
N HIS A 86 25.61 3.22 7.97
CA HIS A 86 25.87 2.48 9.20
C HIS A 86 26.92 3.26 9.98
N ASN A 87 26.58 3.69 11.20
CA ASN A 87 27.57 4.08 12.21
C ASN A 87 28.15 2.83 12.86
#